data_AF-A0A3S4IQE4-F1
#
_entry.id   AF-A0A3S4IQE4-F1
#
_cell.length_a   1.000
_cell.length_b   1.000
_cell.length_c   1.000
_cell.angle_alpha   90.00
_cell.angle_beta   90.00
_cell.angle_gamma   90.00
#
_symmetry.space_group_name_H-M   'P 1'
#
loop_
_entity.id
_entity.type
_entity.pdbx_description
1 polymer ?
#
loop_
_entity_poly.entity_id
_entity_poly.type
_entity_poly.pdbx_seq_one_letter_code
_entity_poly.pdbx_strand_id
1 'polypeptide(L)'
;MKRNGANSFVSIPHDIPQAAFIDADMMDGMPPALKAATGVDALTHAIEGYITRAAWALTDALHIKAIEIIAGALRGAVAGEKRGR
;
A
#
# COMPACT_ATOMS: atom_id res chain seq x y z
N MET A 1 14.63 18.78 3.74
CA MET A 1 15.69 19.49 3.01
C MET A 1 16.16 18.60 1.85
N LYS A 2 15.61 18.76 0.63
CA LYS A 2 16.04 17.99 -0.54
C LYS A 2 17.50 18.35 -0.88
N ARG A 3 18.41 17.38 -0.84
CA ARG A 3 19.76 17.52 -1.41
C ARG A 3 19.75 16.89 -2.81
N ASN A 4 20.05 17.68 -3.84
CA ASN A 4 20.35 17.24 -5.21
C ASN A 4 19.26 16.39 -5.92
N GLY A 5 18.00 16.81 -5.88
CA GLY A 5 16.91 16.13 -6.61
C GLY A 5 16.49 14.77 -6.04
N ALA A 6 17.19 14.25 -5.03
CA ALA A 6 16.82 13.02 -4.34
C ALA A 6 15.67 13.25 -3.34
N ASN A 7 14.77 12.26 -3.24
CA ASN A 7 13.76 12.22 -2.20
C ASN A 7 14.42 11.84 -0.86
N SER A 8 14.15 12.62 0.19
CA SER A 8 14.68 12.38 1.53
C SER A 8 13.59 11.77 2.42
N PHE A 9 13.89 10.67 3.09
CA PHE A 9 12.98 10.01 4.03
C PHE A 9 13.22 10.53 5.46
N VAL A 10 12.15 10.86 6.17
CA VAL A 10 12.16 11.22 7.60
C VAL A 10 11.28 10.18 8.30
N SER A 11 11.80 9.57 9.36
CA SER A 11 11.06 8.58 10.15
C SER A 11 11.42 8.74 11.62
N ILE A 12 10.47 9.25 12.39
CA ILE A 12 10.50 9.28 13.84
C ILE A 12 9.20 8.69 14.40
N PRO A 13 9.20 8.07 15.59
CA PRO A 13 7.98 7.50 16.17
C PRO A 13 6.83 8.50 16.41
N HIS A 14 7.13 9.80 16.46
CA HIS A 14 6.15 10.88 16.65
C HIS A 14 5.38 11.24 15.38
N ASP A 15 5.77 10.70 14.21
CA ASP A 15 5.07 10.94 12.94
C ASP A 15 3.86 10.01 12.72
N ILE A 16 3.57 9.11 13.68
CA ILE A 16 2.46 8.17 13.58
C ILE A 16 1.13 8.90 13.81
N PRO A 17 0.15 8.80 12.90
CA PRO A 17 -1.16 9.42 13.08
C PRO A 17 -1.92 8.80 14.27
N GLN A 18 -2.68 9.63 15.01
CA GLN A 18 -3.48 9.17 16.15
C GLN A 18 -4.66 8.27 15.74
N ALA A 19 -5.17 8.49 14.52
CA ALA A 19 -6.25 7.70 13.93
C ALA A 19 -6.08 7.65 12.40
N ALA A 20 -6.48 6.54 11.80
CA ALA A 20 -6.58 6.37 10.35
C ALA A 20 -8.00 5.88 10.01
N PHE A 21 -8.68 6.60 9.11
CA PHE A 21 -9.97 6.19 8.56
C PHE A 21 -9.73 5.64 7.15
N ILE A 22 -10.00 4.35 6.96
CA ILE A 22 -9.79 3.65 5.69
C ILE A 22 -11.15 3.45 5.04
N ASP A 23 -11.50 4.33 4.12
CA ASP A 23 -12.79 4.36 3.43
C ASP A 23 -12.61 4.23 1.90
N ALA A 24 -13.21 3.19 1.32
CA ALA A 24 -13.16 2.93 -0.11
C ALA A 24 -13.91 3.99 -0.93
N ASP A 25 -14.93 4.64 -0.37
CA ASP A 25 -15.70 5.68 -1.05
C ASP A 25 -14.85 6.93 -1.31
N MET A 26 -13.84 7.18 -0.45
CA MET A 26 -12.85 8.25 -0.68
C MET A 26 -11.86 7.91 -1.81
N MET A 27 -11.67 6.63 -2.11
CA MET A 27 -10.71 6.13 -3.10
C MET A 27 -11.34 5.91 -4.48
N ASP A 28 -12.67 5.97 -4.57
CA ASP A 28 -13.43 5.73 -5.79
C ASP A 28 -13.14 6.71 -6.91
N GLY A 29 -12.90 7.98 -6.56
CA GLY A 29 -12.68 9.08 -7.51
C GLY A 29 -11.35 9.00 -8.27
N MET A 30 -10.46 8.08 -7.91
CA MET A 30 -9.17 7.93 -8.60
C MET A 30 -9.34 7.43 -10.05
N PRO A 31 -8.61 8.00 -11.04
CA PRO A 31 -8.56 7.46 -12.39
C PRO A 31 -8.02 6.02 -12.41
N PRO A 32 -8.43 5.15 -13.36
CA PRO A 32 -7.99 3.76 -13.42
C PRO A 32 -6.46 3.58 -13.43
N ALA A 33 -5.75 4.45 -14.15
CA ALA A 33 -4.29 4.44 -14.19
C ALA A 33 -3.66 4.73 -12.82
N LEU A 34 -4.26 5.64 -12.04
CA LEU A 34 -3.79 5.95 -10.69
C LEU A 34 -4.07 4.80 -9.73
N LYS A 35 -5.26 4.20 -9.80
CA LYS A 35 -5.62 2.99 -9.02
C LYS A 35 -4.65 1.83 -9.29
N ALA A 36 -4.28 1.64 -10.56
CA ALA A 36 -3.30 0.62 -10.93
C ALA A 36 -1.92 0.93 -10.35
N ALA A 37 -1.44 2.16 -10.48
CA ALA A 37 -0.13 2.56 -9.97
C ALA A 37 -0.03 2.44 -8.44
N THR A 38 -1.02 2.97 -7.70
CA THR A 38 -1.03 2.91 -6.23
C THR A 38 -1.29 1.49 -5.70
N GLY A 39 -2.08 0.68 -6.42
CA GLY A 39 -2.28 -0.72 -6.06
C GLY A 39 -1.02 -1.57 -6.26
N VAL A 40 -0.24 -1.30 -7.30
CA VAL A 40 1.08 -1.94 -7.49
C VAL A 40 2.09 -1.45 -6.46
N ASP A 41 2.05 -0.18 -6.06
CA ASP A 41 2.86 0.36 -4.95
C ASP A 41 2.56 -0.38 -3.64
N ALA A 42 1.28 -0.55 -3.30
CA ALA A 42 0.85 -1.34 -2.14
C ALA A 42 1.30 -2.81 -2.20
N LEU A 43 1.24 -3.44 -3.39
CA LEU A 43 1.75 -4.81 -3.58
C LEU A 43 3.26 -4.87 -3.40
N THR A 44 3.98 -3.88 -3.91
CA THR A 44 5.44 -3.81 -3.79
C THR A 44 5.85 -3.67 -2.33
N HIS A 45 5.18 -2.81 -1.55
CA HIS A 45 5.38 -2.72 -0.09
C HIS A 45 5.20 -4.08 0.60
N ALA A 46 4.16 -4.84 0.23
CA ALA A 46 3.89 -6.13 0.83
C ALA A 46 4.98 -7.18 0.49
N ILE A 47 5.43 -7.23 -0.77
CA ILE A 47 6.48 -8.15 -1.21
C ILE A 47 7.83 -7.79 -0.57
N GLU A 48 8.23 -6.52 -0.62
CA GLU A 48 9.49 -6.05 -0.03
C GLU A 48 9.50 -6.23 1.49
N GLY A 49 8.37 -5.97 2.15
CA GLY A 49 8.20 -6.20 3.58
C GLY A 49 8.26 -7.68 3.97
N TYR A 50 7.84 -8.60 3.10
CA TYR A 50 7.91 -10.04 3.35
C TYR A 50 9.35 -10.59 3.21
N ILE A 51 10.15 -10.06 2.28
CA ILE A 51 11.50 -10.56 2.00
C ILE A 51 12.62 -9.73 2.66
N THR A 52 12.25 -8.71 3.45
CA THR A 52 13.23 -7.83 4.11
C THR A 52 14.05 -8.58 5.15
N ARG A 53 15.26 -8.07 5.44
CA ARG A 53 16.19 -8.68 6.42
C ARG A 53 15.65 -8.69 7.85
N ALA A 54 14.70 -7.82 8.17
CA ALA A 54 14.08 -7.69 9.48
C ALA A 54 12.71 -8.39 9.58
N ALA A 55 12.39 -9.27 8.63
CA ALA A 55 11.16 -10.06 8.64
C ALA A 55 11.09 -10.99 9.86
N TRP A 56 9.89 -11.13 10.42
CA TRP A 56 9.59 -12.05 11.52
C TRP A 56 8.13 -12.53 11.43
N ALA A 57 7.79 -13.57 12.20
CA ALA A 57 6.54 -14.31 12.03
C ALA A 57 5.26 -13.46 11.98
N LEU A 58 5.16 -12.40 12.78
CA LEU A 58 4.00 -11.51 12.76
C LEU A 58 3.92 -10.68 11.47
N THR A 59 5.03 -10.05 11.06
CA THR A 59 5.05 -9.25 9.83
C THR A 59 4.81 -10.14 8.61
N ASP A 60 5.33 -11.35 8.62
CA ASP A 60 5.16 -12.29 7.50
C ASP A 60 3.69 -12.66 7.32
N ALA A 61 2.98 -12.91 8.43
CA ALA A 61 1.54 -13.17 8.40
C ALA A 61 0.73 -11.98 7.86
N LEU A 62 1.13 -10.74 8.18
CA LEU A 62 0.50 -9.54 7.65
C LEU A 62 0.77 -9.36 6.15
N HIS A 63 2.04 -9.48 5.74
CA HIS A 63 2.43 -9.27 4.34
C HIS A 63 1.88 -10.34 3.41
N ILE A 64 1.89 -11.62 3.79
CA ILE A 64 1.35 -12.68 2.94
C ILE A 64 -0.16 -12.51 2.70
N LYS A 65 -0.89 -12.04 3.73
CA LYS A 65 -2.31 -11.72 3.59
C LYS A 65 -2.56 -10.47 2.78
N ALA A 66 -1.72 -9.45 2.90
CA ALA A 66 -1.79 -8.28 2.04
C ALA A 66 -1.58 -8.65 0.56
N ILE A 67 -0.59 -9.50 0.23
CA ILE A 67 -0.34 -9.98 -1.13
C ILE A 67 -1.57 -10.70 -1.70
N GLU A 68 -2.16 -11.62 -0.93
CA GLU A 68 -3.36 -12.38 -1.33
C GLU A 68 -4.53 -11.45 -1.66
N ILE A 69 -4.82 -10.48 -0.78
CA ILE A 69 -5.93 -9.53 -0.94
C ILE A 69 -5.69 -8.62 -2.15
N ILE A 70 -4.51 -8.00 -2.24
CA ILE A 70 -4.21 -7.02 -3.30
C ILE A 70 -4.21 -7.72 -4.66
N ALA A 71 -3.57 -8.88 -4.80
CA ALA A 71 -3.53 -9.61 -6.06
C ALA A 71 -4.93 -10.06 -6.54
N GLY A 72 -5.81 -10.42 -5.60
CA GLY A 72 -7.19 -10.79 -5.89
C GLY A 72 -8.09 -9.60 -6.28
N ALA A 73 -7.89 -8.43 -5.66
CA ALA A 73 -8.79 -7.29 -5.79
C ALA A 73 -8.37 -6.27 -6.88
N LEU A 74 -7.07 -6.08 -7.12
CA LEU A 74 -6.52 -4.96 -7.90
C LEU A 74 -7.13 -4.81 -9.30
N ARG A 75 -7.30 -5.92 -10.03
CA ARG A 75 -7.88 -5.87 -11.39
C ARG A 75 -9.32 -5.37 -11.37
N GLY A 76 -10.12 -5.83 -10.39
CA GLY A 76 -11.49 -5.35 -10.18
C GLY A 76 -11.52 -3.89 -9.75
N ALA A 77 -10.60 -3.47 -8.87
CA ALA A 77 -10.44 -2.09 -8.44
C ALA A 77 -10.24 -1.12 -9.63
N VAL A 78 -9.35 -1.50 -10.55
CA VAL A 78 -9.03 -0.72 -11.76
C VAL A 78 -10.21 -0.70 -12.73
N ALA A 79 -10.97 -1.79 -12.83
CA ALA A 79 -12.20 -1.87 -13.61
C ALA A 79 -13.39 -1.11 -12.97
N GLY A 80 -13.26 -0.64 -11.73
CA GLY A 80 -14.29 0.09 -11.00
C GLY A 80 -15.31 -0.79 -10.27
N GLU A 81 -15.04 -2.08 -10.12
CA GLU A 81 -15.93 -3.02 -9.45
C GLU A 81 -16.00 -2.75 -7.94
N LYS A 82 -17.21 -2.71 -7.37
CA LYS A 82 -17.44 -2.47 -5.93
C LYS A 82 -16.75 -3.46 -5.00
N ARG A 83 -16.62 -4.70 -5.44
CA ARG A 83 -16.05 -5.80 -4.65
C ARG A 83 -14.52 -5.80 -4.63
N GLY A 84 -13.88 -5.14 -5.61
CA GLY A 84 -12.43 -5.07 -5.73
C GLY A 84 -11.81 -3.82 -5.14
N ARG A 85 -12.60 -2.94 -4.51
CA ARG A 85 -12.15 -1.68 -3.91
C ARG A 85 -11.46 -1.92 -2.58
#